data_AF-A0A7L2VIU8-F1
#
_entry.id   AF-A0A7L2VIU8-F1
#
_cell.length_a   1.000
_cell.length_b   1.000
_cell.length_c   1.000
_cell.angle_alpha   90.00
_cell.angle_beta   90.00
_cell.angle_gamma   90.00
#
_symmetry.space_group_name_H-M   'P 1'
#
loop_
_entity.id
_entity.type
_entity.pdbx_description
1 polymer ?
#
loop_
_entity_poly.entity_id
_entity_poly.type
_entity_poly.pdbx_seq_one_letter_code
_entity_poly.pdbx_strand_id
1 'polypeptide(L)'
;ADSTGTHSLYTTYQDYEIMFHVSTMLPYTPNNRQQLLRKRHIGNDIVTIIFQEPGALPFTPQNIRSHFQHVFIIVRAHHPCTDNVCYSVAVTRSKDVPPFGPPIPLGVTFRKSETFRDFLLAKVINGENAAHKSHKFHSMATRTRQEYLKDLAQNYVTNTP
;
A
#
# COMPACT_ATOMS: atom_id res chain seq x y z
N ALA A 1 -25.09 -6.15 8.79
CA ALA A 1 -24.56 -4.82 9.16
C ALA A 1 -23.19 -4.68 8.52
N ASP A 2 -22.97 -3.62 7.76
CA ASP A 2 -21.79 -3.47 6.91
C ASP A 2 -20.56 -3.13 7.76
N SER A 3 -19.76 -4.15 8.08
CA SER A 3 -18.64 -4.06 9.02
C SER A 3 -17.41 -3.34 8.44
N THR A 4 -17.35 -3.15 7.12
CA THR A 4 -16.23 -2.53 6.40
C THR A 4 -16.65 -1.35 5.51
N GLY A 5 -17.85 -0.80 5.75
CA GLY A 5 -18.41 0.28 4.94
C GLY A 5 -19.23 -0.25 3.76
N THR A 6 -19.90 0.65 3.05
CA THR A 6 -20.85 0.31 1.99
C THR A 6 -20.22 0.25 0.60
N HIS A 7 -19.06 0.90 0.41
CA HIS A 7 -18.35 0.97 -0.86
C HIS A 7 -16.87 1.27 -0.63
N SER A 8 -16.07 1.06 -1.68
CA SER A 8 -14.68 1.50 -1.73
C SER A 8 -14.27 1.85 -3.18
N LEU A 9 -13.01 2.24 -3.36
CA LEU A 9 -12.43 2.47 -4.67
C LEU A 9 -11.72 1.22 -5.17
N TYR A 10 -11.88 0.95 -6.46
CA TYR A 10 -11.27 -0.17 -7.18
C TYR A 10 -10.88 0.27 -8.58
N THR A 11 -9.80 -0.29 -9.12
CA THR A 11 -9.40 -0.11 -10.52
C THR A 11 -8.65 -1.34 -11.02
N THR A 12 -8.60 -1.50 -12.33
CA THR A 12 -7.63 -2.37 -13.00
C THR A 12 -6.48 -1.55 -13.58
N TYR A 13 -5.29 -2.14 -13.66
CA TYR A 13 -4.11 -1.57 -14.32
C TYR A 13 -3.17 -2.70 -14.76
N GLN A 14 -2.89 -2.83 -16.06
CA GLN A 14 -2.02 -3.88 -16.62
C GLN A 14 -2.35 -5.29 -16.08
N ASP A 15 -3.63 -5.65 -16.12
CA ASP A 15 -4.19 -6.91 -15.60
C ASP A 15 -4.12 -7.11 -14.08
N TYR A 16 -3.57 -6.13 -13.33
CA TYR A 16 -3.68 -6.09 -11.88
C TYR A 16 -5.04 -5.54 -11.47
N GLU A 17 -5.70 -6.26 -10.57
CA GLU A 17 -6.87 -5.78 -9.85
C GLU A 17 -6.42 -5.10 -8.55
N ILE A 18 -6.81 -3.83 -8.36
CA ILE A 18 -6.35 -3.02 -7.24
C ILE A 18 -7.57 -2.56 -6.44
N MET A 19 -7.68 -3.05 -5.20
CA MET A 19 -8.67 -2.61 -4.23
C MET A 19 -8.03 -1.63 -3.24
N PHE A 20 -8.65 -0.49 -3.00
CA PHE A 20 -8.16 0.49 -2.03
C PHE A 20 -8.89 0.34 -0.69
N HIS A 21 -8.17 0.35 0.42
CA HIS A 21 -8.74 0.56 1.75
C HIS A 21 -8.77 2.06 2.07
N VAL A 22 -9.87 2.74 1.71
CA VAL A 22 -9.98 4.20 1.90
C VAL A 22 -10.43 4.52 3.33
N SER A 23 -9.56 5.15 4.12
CA SER A 23 -9.79 5.41 5.55
C SER A 23 -11.07 6.18 5.87
N THR A 24 -11.49 7.08 4.97
CA THR A 24 -12.72 7.87 5.10
C THR A 24 -13.98 7.11 4.67
N MET A 25 -13.85 6.03 3.92
CA MET A 25 -14.96 5.14 3.52
C MET A 25 -15.14 3.96 4.49
N LEU A 26 -14.14 3.67 5.31
CA LEU A 26 -14.25 2.68 6.39
C LEU A 26 -15.06 3.26 7.58
N PRO A 27 -15.85 2.43 8.28
CA PRO A 27 -16.67 2.88 9.41
C PRO A 27 -15.86 3.62 10.47
N TYR A 28 -16.44 4.70 11.01
CA TYR A 28 -15.87 5.45 12.13
C TYR A 28 -16.50 4.96 13.44
N THR A 29 -15.67 4.73 14.46
CA THR A 29 -16.15 4.36 15.80
C THR A 29 -15.81 5.48 16.79
N PRO A 30 -16.74 6.37 17.16
CA PRO A 30 -16.44 7.57 17.97
C PRO A 30 -15.69 7.29 19.28
N ASN A 31 -16.03 6.21 19.97
CA ASN A 31 -15.44 5.85 21.26
C ASN A 31 -14.14 5.02 21.14
N ASN A 32 -13.63 4.81 19.93
CA ASN A 32 -12.40 4.07 19.68
C ASN A 32 -11.32 5.00 19.14
N ARG A 33 -10.56 5.65 20.03
CA ARG A 33 -9.50 6.60 19.63
C ARG A 33 -8.47 5.98 18.68
N GLN A 34 -8.21 4.67 18.78
CA GLN A 34 -7.28 3.97 17.89
C GLN A 34 -7.87 3.58 16.53
N GLN A 35 -9.20 3.68 16.36
CA GLN A 35 -9.94 3.26 15.17
C GLN A 35 -9.51 1.86 14.69
N LEU A 36 -9.49 0.90 15.63
CA LEU A 36 -8.95 -0.45 15.40
C LEU A 36 -9.53 -1.15 14.16
N LEU A 37 -10.81 -0.93 13.85
CA LEU A 37 -11.43 -1.50 12.64
C LEU A 37 -10.79 -0.95 11.36
N ARG A 38 -10.56 0.36 11.28
CA ARG A 38 -9.83 0.97 10.14
C ARG A 38 -8.38 0.49 10.09
N LYS A 39 -7.74 0.47 11.25
CA LYS A 39 -6.34 0.03 11.39
C LYS A 39 -6.17 -1.45 11.04
N ARG A 40 -7.17 -2.30 11.27
CA ARG A 40 -7.12 -3.72 10.89
C ARG A 40 -7.01 -3.92 9.38
N HIS A 41 -7.60 -3.04 8.58
CA HIS A 41 -7.48 -3.11 7.12
C HIS A 41 -6.20 -2.41 6.68
N ILE A 42 -6.13 -1.10 6.87
CA ILE A 42 -5.02 -0.26 6.37
C ILE A 42 -3.68 -0.62 7.00
N GLY A 43 -3.68 -0.97 8.29
CA GLY A 43 -2.47 -1.33 9.02
C GLY A 43 -1.89 -2.67 8.59
N ASN A 44 -2.61 -3.49 7.84
CA ASN A 44 -2.12 -4.75 7.28
C ASN A 44 -1.70 -4.63 5.81
N ASP A 45 -1.91 -3.48 5.18
CA ASP A 45 -1.44 -3.22 3.82
C ASP A 45 0.09 -3.07 3.79
N ILE A 46 0.72 -3.50 2.70
CA ILE A 46 2.17 -3.35 2.51
C ILE A 46 2.53 -1.93 2.10
N VAL A 47 1.74 -1.38 1.17
CA VAL A 47 1.89 -0.04 0.61
C VAL A 47 0.71 0.82 1.03
N THR A 48 0.97 2.05 1.48
CA THR A 48 -0.09 2.97 1.88
C THR A 48 0.10 4.33 1.22
N ILE A 49 -0.94 4.84 0.57
CA ILE A 49 -0.96 6.21 0.03
C ILE A 49 -1.38 7.16 1.14
N ILE A 50 -0.57 8.20 1.38
CA ILE A 50 -0.86 9.28 2.31
C ILE A 50 -1.22 10.52 1.49
N PHE A 51 -2.51 10.82 1.41
CA PHE A 51 -2.98 12.03 0.77
C PHE A 51 -2.89 13.21 1.73
N GLN A 52 -2.23 14.30 1.33
CA GLN A 52 -2.02 15.50 2.13
C GLN A 52 -2.65 16.72 1.46
N GLU A 53 -3.57 17.36 2.17
CA GLU A 53 -4.13 18.66 1.80
C GLU A 53 -3.17 19.81 2.17
N PRO A 54 -3.35 21.01 1.59
CA PRO A 54 -2.59 22.19 2.00
C PRO A 54 -2.70 22.43 3.52
N GLY A 55 -1.56 22.69 4.16
CA GLY A 55 -1.47 22.87 5.61
C GLY A 55 -1.29 21.58 6.42
N ALA A 56 -1.31 20.40 5.78
CA ALA A 56 -1.00 19.16 6.48
C ALA A 56 0.43 19.15 7.03
N LEU A 57 0.59 18.65 8.26
CA LEU A 57 1.89 18.50 8.91
C LEU A 57 2.79 17.50 8.14
N PRO A 58 4.12 17.62 8.25
CA PRO A 58 5.04 16.62 7.69
C PRO A 58 4.70 15.21 8.17
N PHE A 59 4.62 14.27 7.23
CA PHE A 59 4.39 12.87 7.56
C PHE A 59 5.69 12.20 8.01
N THR A 60 5.62 11.44 9.10
CA THR A 60 6.70 10.55 9.55
C THR A 60 6.15 9.15 9.81
N PRO A 61 6.78 8.09 9.28
CA PRO A 61 6.35 6.72 9.53
C PRO A 61 6.65 6.26 10.98
N GLN A 62 7.43 7.01 11.75
CA GLN A 62 7.85 6.63 13.12
C GLN A 62 6.68 6.37 14.08
N ASN A 63 5.55 7.06 13.87
CA ASN A 63 4.37 6.91 14.71
C ASN A 63 3.44 5.78 14.25
N ILE A 64 3.76 5.12 13.13
CA ILE A 64 2.95 4.02 12.59
C ILE A 64 3.51 2.69 13.12
N ARG A 65 2.79 2.15 14.11
CA ARG A 65 3.05 0.81 14.64
C ARG A 65 2.31 -0.23 13.81
N SER A 66 2.92 -0.64 12.69
CA SER A 66 2.49 -1.77 11.86
C SER A 66 3.66 -2.69 11.55
N HIS A 67 3.40 -4.00 11.53
CA HIS A 67 4.37 -5.00 11.05
C HIS A 67 4.32 -5.21 9.54
N PHE A 68 3.27 -4.74 8.85
CA PHE A 68 3.04 -5.02 7.43
C PHE A 68 3.32 -3.81 6.54
N GLN A 69 3.06 -2.59 7.02
CA GLN A 69 3.30 -1.38 6.24
C GLN A 69 4.80 -1.12 6.14
N HIS A 70 5.34 -1.21 4.91
CA HIS A 70 6.77 -0.98 4.64
C HIS A 70 7.01 0.16 3.65
N VAL A 71 5.99 0.58 2.90
CA VAL A 71 6.10 1.65 1.90
C VAL A 71 4.96 2.64 2.09
N PHE A 72 5.31 3.92 2.18
CA PHE A 72 4.34 5.01 2.17
C PHE A 72 4.61 5.93 0.99
N ILE A 73 3.59 6.15 0.18
CA ILE A 73 3.61 7.08 -0.96
C ILE A 73 2.84 8.33 -0.53
N ILE A 74 3.53 9.43 -0.32
CA ILE A 74 2.93 10.70 0.09
C ILE A 74 2.55 11.46 -1.17
N VAL A 75 1.27 11.78 -1.32
CA VAL A 75 0.73 12.60 -2.41
C VAL A 75 0.18 13.87 -1.79
N ARG A 76 0.87 15.00 -2.01
CA ARG A 76 0.41 16.31 -1.54
C ARG A 76 -0.27 17.06 -2.67
N ALA A 77 -1.49 17.50 -2.43
CA ALA A 77 -2.25 18.32 -3.35
C ALA A 77 -1.89 19.81 -3.21
N HIS A 78 -1.71 20.47 -4.34
CA HIS A 78 -1.53 21.91 -4.47
C HIS A 78 -2.71 22.48 -5.25
N HIS A 79 -3.25 23.61 -4.81
CA HIS A 79 -4.46 24.23 -5.38
C HIS A 79 -5.63 23.24 -5.54
N PRO A 80 -5.99 22.46 -4.49
CA PRO A 80 -7.08 21.49 -4.57
C PRO A 80 -8.40 22.19 -4.93
N CYS A 81 -9.31 21.45 -5.55
CA CYS A 81 -10.64 21.94 -5.97
C CYS A 81 -10.58 23.07 -7.02
N THR A 82 -9.48 23.17 -7.78
CA THR A 82 -9.34 24.10 -8.91
C THR A 82 -8.88 23.36 -10.17
N ASP A 83 -9.01 23.99 -11.35
CA ASP A 83 -8.53 23.44 -12.62
C ASP A 83 -6.99 23.35 -12.68
N ASN A 84 -6.30 24.10 -11.81
CA ASN A 84 -4.84 24.14 -11.74
C ASN A 84 -4.27 23.18 -10.68
N VAL A 85 -5.08 22.21 -10.22
CA VAL A 85 -4.63 21.22 -9.23
C VAL A 85 -3.41 20.45 -9.73
N CYS A 86 -2.40 20.37 -8.89
CA CYS A 86 -1.22 19.55 -9.13
C CYS A 86 -0.77 18.84 -7.86
N TYR A 87 0.08 17.82 -8.02
CA TYR A 87 0.46 16.90 -6.96
C TYR A 87 1.98 16.80 -6.88
N SER A 88 2.54 16.91 -5.69
CA SER A 88 3.91 16.50 -5.42
C SER A 88 3.92 15.13 -4.75
N VAL A 89 4.82 14.26 -5.19
CA VAL A 89 4.93 12.90 -4.66
C VAL A 89 6.25 12.72 -3.92
N ALA A 90 6.21 12.07 -2.77
CA ALA A 90 7.37 11.59 -2.05
C ALA A 90 7.17 10.13 -1.62
N VAL A 91 8.26 9.42 -1.35
CA VAL A 91 8.21 8.04 -0.86
C VAL A 91 9.07 7.92 0.38
N THR A 92 8.52 7.31 1.42
CA THR A 92 9.30 6.77 2.53
C THR A 92 9.10 5.27 2.58
N ARG A 93 10.18 4.53 2.83
CA ARG A 93 10.17 3.07 2.88
C ARG A 93 11.06 2.56 4.01
N SER A 94 10.79 1.35 4.49
CA SER A 94 11.69 0.66 5.40
C SER A 94 13.07 0.48 4.75
N LYS A 95 14.13 0.47 5.58
CA LYS A 95 15.53 0.46 5.12
C LYS A 95 15.87 -0.77 4.27
N ASP A 96 15.21 -1.89 4.55
CA ASP A 96 15.38 -3.19 3.91
C ASP A 96 14.61 -3.36 2.59
N VAL A 97 13.70 -2.44 2.26
CA VAL A 97 13.01 -2.43 0.96
C VAL A 97 13.91 -1.72 -0.05
N PRO A 98 14.28 -2.31 -1.20
CA PRO A 98 15.13 -1.63 -2.20
C PRO A 98 14.41 -0.44 -2.87
N PRO A 99 15.14 0.48 -3.54
CA PRO A 99 14.53 1.47 -4.43
C PRO A 99 13.67 0.79 -5.51
N PHE A 100 12.59 1.46 -5.92
CA PHE A 100 11.66 0.94 -6.93
C PHE A 100 11.13 2.03 -7.84
N GLY A 101 10.84 1.66 -9.08
CA GLY A 101 10.36 2.57 -10.12
C GLY A 101 8.84 2.80 -10.09
N PRO A 102 8.33 3.71 -10.95
CA PRO A 102 9.09 4.68 -11.74
C PRO A 102 9.78 5.74 -10.85
N PRO A 103 10.92 6.32 -11.25
CA PRO A 103 11.60 7.36 -10.47
C PRO A 103 10.73 8.62 -10.37
N ILE A 104 10.78 9.30 -9.22
CA ILE A 104 10.10 10.60 -9.05
C ILE A 104 11.05 11.67 -9.60
N PRO A 105 10.65 12.44 -10.64
CA PRO A 105 11.48 13.52 -11.15
C PRO A 105 11.67 14.62 -10.09
N LEU A 106 12.90 15.12 -9.96
CA LEU A 106 13.24 16.18 -9.01
C LEU A 106 12.53 17.49 -9.38
N GLY A 107 11.87 18.11 -8.40
CA GLY A 107 11.24 19.42 -8.56
C GLY A 107 9.98 19.44 -9.44
N VAL A 108 9.46 18.28 -9.86
CA VAL A 108 8.28 18.20 -10.72
C VAL A 108 7.00 18.00 -9.91
N THR A 109 5.96 18.72 -10.30
CA THR A 109 4.58 18.46 -9.88
C THR A 109 3.82 17.77 -11.01
N PHE A 110 2.96 16.84 -10.65
CA PHE A 110 2.11 16.11 -11.58
C PHE A 110 0.75 16.81 -11.69
N ARG A 111 0.25 17.03 -12.90
CA ARG A 111 -1.14 17.44 -13.09
C ARG A 111 -2.08 16.26 -12.90
N LYS A 112 -3.36 16.54 -12.65
CA LYS A 112 -4.41 15.52 -12.71
C LYS A 112 -4.53 15.03 -14.17
N SER A 113 -4.04 13.83 -14.44
CA SER A 113 -4.08 13.20 -15.77
C SER A 113 -3.98 11.68 -15.66
N GLU A 114 -4.32 10.97 -16.73
CA GLU A 114 -4.09 9.52 -16.84
C GLU A 114 -2.62 9.16 -16.65
N THR A 115 -1.69 9.99 -17.17
CA THR A 115 -0.25 9.78 -16.97
C THR A 115 0.13 9.77 -15.49
N PHE A 116 -0.46 10.65 -14.68
CA PHE A 116 -0.21 10.66 -13.24
C PHE A 116 -0.85 9.45 -12.54
N ARG A 117 -2.06 9.05 -12.98
CA ARG A 117 -2.72 7.83 -12.50
C ARG A 117 -1.83 6.60 -12.76
N ASP A 118 -1.38 6.41 -13.99
CA ASP A 118 -0.53 5.27 -14.37
C ASP A 118 0.80 5.28 -13.61
N PHE A 119 1.43 6.45 -13.48
CA PHE A 119 2.63 6.61 -12.65
C PHE A 119 2.39 6.14 -11.20
N LEU A 120 1.28 6.58 -10.59
CA LEU A 120 0.97 6.27 -9.19
C LEU A 120 0.66 4.78 -9.01
N LEU A 121 -0.13 4.17 -9.90
CA LEU A 121 -0.47 2.75 -9.83
C LEU A 121 0.78 1.87 -10.03
N ALA A 122 1.60 2.17 -11.04
CA ALA A 122 2.89 1.49 -11.24
C ALA A 122 3.80 1.63 -10.00
N LYS A 123 3.83 2.82 -9.38
CA LYS A 123 4.63 3.08 -8.18
C LYS A 123 4.15 2.28 -6.97
N VAL A 124 2.84 2.12 -6.79
CA VAL A 124 2.24 1.29 -5.74
C VAL A 124 2.62 -0.17 -5.92
N ILE A 125 2.36 -0.75 -7.11
CA ILE A 125 2.66 -2.16 -7.42
C ILE A 125 4.14 -2.45 -7.24
N ASN A 126 5.00 -1.59 -7.78
CA ASN A 126 6.45 -1.76 -7.66
C ASN A 126 6.94 -1.59 -6.21
N GLY A 127 6.28 -0.76 -5.41
CA GLY A 127 6.55 -0.62 -3.98
C GLY A 127 6.27 -1.92 -3.22
N GLU A 128 5.17 -2.59 -3.54
CA GLU A 128 4.82 -3.89 -2.98
C GLU A 128 5.78 -4.99 -3.43
N ASN A 129 6.09 -5.05 -4.73
CA ASN A 129 7.07 -6.00 -5.28
C ASN A 129 8.45 -5.81 -4.66
N ALA A 130 8.86 -4.58 -4.37
CA ALA A 130 10.11 -4.30 -3.67
C ALA A 130 10.04 -4.73 -2.20
N ALA A 131 8.92 -4.49 -1.51
CA ALA A 131 8.76 -4.90 -0.12
C ALA A 131 8.85 -6.42 0.05
N HIS A 132 8.32 -7.20 -0.90
CA HIS A 132 8.46 -8.67 -0.88
C HIS A 132 9.90 -9.16 -0.98
N LYS A 133 10.83 -8.35 -1.51
CA LYS A 133 12.26 -8.67 -1.56
C LYS A 133 12.98 -8.41 -0.23
N SER A 134 12.30 -7.82 0.75
CA SER A 134 12.87 -7.59 2.07
C SER A 134 13.00 -8.90 2.86
N HIS A 135 14.00 -8.96 3.74
CA HIS A 135 14.31 -10.17 4.51
C HIS A 135 13.09 -10.68 5.32
N LYS A 136 12.27 -9.76 5.83
CA LYS A 136 11.09 -10.11 6.63
C LYS A 136 10.08 -10.89 5.80
N PHE A 137 9.67 -10.38 4.65
CA PHE A 137 8.70 -11.05 3.79
C PHE A 137 9.28 -12.31 3.16
N HIS A 138 10.56 -12.28 2.78
CA HIS A 138 11.26 -13.47 2.30
C HIS A 138 11.21 -14.60 3.35
N SER A 139 11.51 -14.31 4.61
CA SER A 139 11.47 -15.31 5.69
C SER A 139 10.08 -15.89 5.94
N MET A 140 9.02 -15.08 5.79
CA MET A 140 7.63 -15.53 5.92
C MET A 140 7.23 -16.41 4.75
N ALA A 141 7.53 -15.99 3.51
CA ALA A 141 7.23 -16.74 2.30
C ALA A 141 7.95 -18.11 2.27
N THR A 142 9.24 -18.15 2.64
CA THR A 142 10.01 -19.40 2.70
C THR A 142 9.40 -20.40 3.69
N ARG A 143 8.97 -19.92 4.86
CA ARG A 143 8.33 -20.77 5.88
C ARG A 143 7.00 -21.35 5.37
N THR A 144 6.15 -20.51 4.80
CA THR A 144 4.86 -20.95 4.21
C THR A 144 5.08 -21.94 3.07
N ARG A 145 6.06 -21.69 2.19
CA ARG A 145 6.43 -22.61 1.11
C ARG A 145 6.93 -23.94 1.66
N GLN A 146 7.75 -23.94 2.71
CA GLN A 146 8.24 -25.16 3.35
C GLN A 146 7.09 -26.00 3.93
N GLU A 147 6.13 -25.37 4.60
CA GLU A 147 4.95 -26.07 5.13
C GLU A 147 4.11 -26.68 3.99
N TYR A 148 3.85 -25.94 2.90
CA TYR A 148 3.13 -26.50 1.74
C TYR A 148 3.89 -27.64 1.07
N LEU A 149 5.21 -27.54 0.93
CA LEU A 149 6.03 -28.62 0.37
C LEU A 149 6.02 -29.85 1.27
N LYS A 150 6.02 -29.66 2.59
CA LYS A 150 5.92 -30.75 3.57
C LYS A 150 4.56 -31.43 3.48
N ASP A 151 3.47 -30.66 3.40
CA ASP A 151 2.12 -31.18 3.22
C ASP A 151 1.99 -31.99 1.93
N LEU A 152 2.52 -31.46 0.82
CA LEU A 152 2.58 -32.17 -0.46
C LEU A 152 3.35 -33.49 -0.34
N ALA A 153 4.52 -33.46 0.30
CA ALA A 153 5.38 -34.62 0.48
C ALA A 153 4.73 -35.70 1.35
N GLN A 154 3.96 -35.30 2.36
CA GLN A 154 3.33 -36.23 3.31
C GLN A 154 2.02 -36.82 2.78
N ASN A 155 1.23 -36.03 2.04
CA ASN A 155 -0.14 -36.40 1.70
C ASN A 155 -0.32 -36.83 0.24
N TYR A 156 0.63 -36.51 -0.64
CA TYR A 156 0.47 -36.71 -2.08
C TYR A 156 1.65 -37.39 -2.77
N VAL A 157 2.67 -37.83 -2.02
CA VAL A 157 3.70 -38.72 -2.57
C VAL A 157 3.12 -40.13 -2.62
N THR A 158 2.80 -40.58 -3.83
CA THR A 158 2.53 -41.99 -4.09
C THR A 158 3.86 -42.73 -4.02
N ASN A 159 3.99 -43.65 -3.05
CA ASN A 159 5.06 -44.64 -3.07
C ASN A 159 4.86 -45.49 -4.31
N THR A 160 5.51 -45.11 -5.41
CA THR A 160 5.62 -45.98 -6.57
C THR A 160 6.73 -46.98 -6.22
N PRO A 161 6.46 -48.28 -6.17
CA PRO A 161 7.43 -49.29 -5.73
C PRO A 161 8.65 -49.38 -6.66
#